data_AF-A0A2N1SD16-F1
#
_entry.id   AF-A0A2N1SD16-F1
#
_cell.length_a   1.000
_cell.length_b   1.000
_cell.length_c   1.000
_cell.angle_alpha   90.00
_cell.angle_beta   90.00
_cell.angle_gamma   90.00
#
_symmetry.space_group_name_H-M   'P 1'
#
loop_
_entity.id
_entity.type
_entity.pdbx_description
1 polymer ?
#
loop_
_entity_poly.entity_id
_entity_poly.type
_entity_poly.pdbx_seq_one_letter_code
_entity_poly.pdbx_strand_id
1 'polypeptide(L)'
;MTVSFCRSCGRLVSRNFAYCPYCGVGLRPGPDAAEACSSFSRLEEMQANSREALIMALLDELDGIEADVEKLLGDRVSACDS
;
A
#
# COMPACT_ATOMS: atom_id res chain seq x y z
N MET A 1 8.30 23.82 -31.78
CA MET A 1 7.70 22.68 -31.03
C MET A 1 7.95 21.42 -31.82
N THR A 2 8.63 20.40 -31.27
CA THR A 2 9.03 19.19 -32.01
C THR A 2 8.20 17.98 -31.58
N VAL A 3 7.63 17.25 -32.53
CA VAL A 3 6.84 16.02 -32.31
C VAL A 3 7.55 14.79 -32.87
N SER A 4 7.15 13.60 -32.42
CA SER A 4 7.61 12.31 -32.93
C SER A 4 6.55 11.23 -32.72
N PHE A 5 6.64 10.12 -33.45
CA PHE A 5 5.80 8.95 -33.19
C PHE A 5 6.33 8.13 -32.00
N CYS A 6 5.42 7.65 -31.16
CA CYS A 6 5.72 6.71 -30.10
C CYS A 6 6.18 5.37 -30.70
N ARG A 7 7.32 4.83 -30.23
CA ARG A 7 7.89 3.57 -30.71
C ARG A 7 7.11 2.33 -30.27
N SER A 8 6.24 2.46 -29.27
CA SER A 8 5.41 1.36 -28.75
C SER A 8 4.01 1.35 -29.37
N CYS A 9 3.29 2.48 -29.33
CA CYS A 9 1.89 2.54 -29.74
C CYS A 9 1.63 3.32 -31.04
N GLY A 10 2.66 3.85 -31.69
CA GLY A 10 2.55 4.54 -32.99
C GLY A 10 1.86 5.90 -32.99
N ARG A 11 1.38 6.42 -31.84
CA ARG A 11 0.70 7.72 -31.76
C ARG A 11 1.69 8.88 -31.81
N LEU A 12 1.26 10.02 -32.35
CA LEU A 12 2.02 11.26 -32.37
C LEU A 12 2.10 11.87 -30.97
N VAL A 13 3.31 12.17 -30.50
CA VAL A 13 3.60 12.69 -29.15
C VAL A 13 4.58 13.86 -29.21
N SER A 14 4.46 14.78 -28.26
CA SER A 14 5.46 15.85 -28.07
C SER A 14 6.77 15.27 -27.53
N ARG A 15 7.91 15.72 -28.05
CA ARG A 15 9.23 15.29 -27.54
C ARG A 15 9.55 15.79 -26.13
N ASN A 16 8.71 16.65 -25.55
CA ASN A 16 8.88 17.14 -24.19
C ASN A 16 8.41 16.13 -23.13
N PHE A 17 7.65 15.10 -23.52
CA PHE A 17 7.23 14.07 -22.58
C PHE A 17 8.36 13.06 -22.30
N ALA A 18 8.52 12.70 -21.02
CA ALA A 18 9.36 11.59 -20.61
C ALA A 18 8.71 10.23 -20.93
N TYR A 19 7.37 10.15 -20.87
CA TYR A 19 6.57 8.96 -21.14
C TYR A 19 5.46 9.23 -22.15
N CYS A 20 5.07 8.23 -22.92
CA CYS A 20 3.94 8.34 -23.85
C CYS A 20 2.63 8.49 -23.06
N PRO A 21 1.85 9.58 -23.24
CA PRO A 21 0.60 9.79 -22.51
C PRO A 21 -0.51 8.79 -22.87
N TYR A 22 -0.31 7.99 -23.93
CA TYR A 22 -1.30 7.02 -24.40
C TYR A 22 -1.02 5.57 -24.00
N CYS A 23 0.25 5.22 -23.76
CA CYS A 23 0.62 3.83 -23.46
C CYS A 23 1.65 3.69 -22.33
N GLY A 24 2.18 4.79 -21.78
CA GLY A 24 3.12 4.78 -20.67
C GLY A 24 4.57 4.43 -21.03
N VAL A 25 4.91 4.07 -22.27
CA VAL A 25 6.30 3.74 -22.62
C VAL A 25 7.23 4.95 -22.41
N GLY A 26 8.43 4.73 -21.89
CA GLY A 26 9.48 5.74 -21.83
C GLY A 26 9.85 6.25 -23.23
N LEU A 27 9.71 7.55 -23.45
CA LEU A 27 10.09 8.24 -24.70
C LEU A 27 11.49 8.86 -24.61
N ARG A 28 11.96 9.10 -23.39
CA ARG A 28 13.31 9.55 -23.08
C ARG A 28 13.91 8.62 -22.02
N PRO A 29 15.24 8.42 -22.04
CA PRO A 29 15.91 7.88 -20.87
C PRO A 29 15.67 8.86 -19.72
N GLY A 30 14.89 8.42 -18.73
CA GLY A 30 14.71 9.11 -17.46
C GLY A 30 15.70 8.60 -16.42
N PRO A 31 15.68 9.15 -15.19
CA PRO A 31 16.25 8.47 -14.03
C PRO A 31 15.74 7.03 -14.01
N ASP A 32 16.59 6.09 -13.59
CA ASP A 32 16.16 4.70 -13.51
C ASP A 32 14.97 4.57 -12.53
N ALA A 33 14.23 3.46 -12.63
CA ALA A 33 13.06 3.26 -11.78
C ALA A 33 13.41 3.30 -10.28
N ALA A 34 14.64 2.93 -9.89
CA ALA A 34 15.07 2.97 -8.50
C ALA A 34 15.29 4.43 -8.02
N GLU A 35 15.84 5.28 -8.88
CA GLU A 35 16.09 6.70 -8.61
C GLU A 35 14.76 7.48 -8.52
N ALA A 36 13.77 7.14 -9.35
CA ALA A 36 12.40 7.68 -9.22
C ALA A 36 11.68 7.19 -7.95
N CYS A 37 11.89 5.94 -7.55
CA CYS A 37 11.27 5.36 -6.35
C CYS A 37 11.80 5.93 -5.03
N SER A 38 13.00 6.52 -5.02
CA SER A 38 13.60 7.13 -3.81
C SER A 38 12.72 8.19 -3.13
N SER A 39 11.87 8.89 -3.90
CA SER A 39 10.95 9.90 -3.38
C SER A 39 9.78 9.29 -2.58
N PHE A 40 9.50 8.00 -2.77
CA PHE A 40 8.41 7.31 -2.10
C PHE A 40 8.82 6.65 -0.78
N SER A 41 10.12 6.50 -0.50
CA SER A 41 10.61 5.82 0.70
C SER A 41 10.07 6.43 2.00
N ARG A 42 9.95 7.76 2.07
CA ARG A 42 9.36 8.46 3.22
C ARG A 42 7.87 8.16 3.39
N LEU A 43 7.13 8.01 2.30
CA LEU A 43 5.70 7.67 2.34
C LEU A 43 5.51 6.20 2.75
N GLU A 44 6.35 5.31 2.26
CA GLU A 44 6.37 3.90 2.64
C GLU A 44 6.66 3.72 4.13
N GLU A 45 7.64 4.45 4.67
CA GLU A 45 7.95 4.46 6.10
C GLU A 45 6.76 4.97 6.94
N MET A 46 6.13 6.07 6.53
CA MET A 46 4.96 6.61 7.23
C MET A 46 3.77 5.64 7.22
N GLN A 47 3.57 4.93 6.10
CA GLN A 47 2.55 3.89 5.99
C GLN A 47 2.88 2.67 6.85
N ALA A 48 4.15 2.25 6.90
CA ALA A 48 4.59 1.13 7.74
C ALA A 48 4.31 1.41 9.22
N ASN A 49 4.69 2.58 9.71
CA ASN A 49 4.45 2.98 11.11
C ASN A 49 2.95 3.04 11.44
N SER A 50 2.14 3.55 10.51
CA SER A 50 0.67 3.59 10.69
C SER A 50 0.06 2.19 10.75
N ARG A 51 0.56 1.25 9.92
CA ARG A 51 0.13 -0.15 9.93
C ARG A 51 0.56 -0.87 11.20
N GLU A 52 1.78 -0.63 11.67
CA GLU A 52 2.29 -1.21 12.91
C GLU A 52 1.42 -0.81 14.11
N ALA A 53 1.07 0.47 14.22
CA ALA A 53 0.18 0.96 15.27
C ALA A 53 -1.21 0.28 15.22
N LEU A 54 -1.78 0.10 14.02
CA LEU A 54 -3.05 -0.59 13.84
C LEU A 54 -2.95 -2.07 14.22
N ILE A 55 -1.88 -2.76 13.83
CA ILE A 55 -1.66 -4.17 14.18
C ILE A 55 -1.59 -4.33 15.69
N MET A 56 -0.85 -3.47 16.38
CA MET A 56 -0.78 -3.50 17.84
C MET A 56 -2.16 -3.29 18.48
N ALA A 57 -2.95 -2.34 17.99
CA ALA A 57 -4.30 -2.10 18.51
C ALA A 57 -5.23 -3.29 18.29
N LEU A 58 -5.17 -3.93 17.12
CA LEU A 58 -5.99 -5.11 16.82
C LEU A 58 -5.59 -6.33 17.66
N LEU A 59 -4.30 -6.48 17.96
CA LEU A 59 -3.83 -7.56 18.85
C LEU A 59 -4.36 -7.38 20.27
N ASP A 60 -4.32 -6.15 20.81
CA ASP A 60 -4.90 -5.84 22.12
C ASP A 60 -6.43 -6.09 22.16
N GLU A 61 -7.13 -5.75 21.09
CA GLU A 61 -8.56 -6.06 20.95
C GLU A 61 -8.83 -7.58 20.94
N LEU A 62 -7.99 -8.36 20.25
CA LEU A 62 -8.11 -9.82 20.24
C LEU A 62 -7.87 -10.42 21.63
N ASP A 63 -6.85 -9.96 22.35
CA ASP A 63 -6.57 -10.40 23.72
C ASP A 63 -7.76 -10.10 24.66
N GLY A 64 -8.38 -8.93 24.50
CA GLY A 64 -9.60 -8.57 25.24
C GLY A 64 -10.78 -9.49 24.92
N ILE A 65 -10.99 -9.80 23.63
CA ILE A 65 -12.04 -10.72 23.19
C ILE A 65 -11.80 -12.13 23.75
N GLU A 66 -10.55 -12.61 23.75
CA GLU A 66 -10.20 -13.92 24.32
C GLU A 66 -10.56 -13.99 25.81
N ALA A 67 -10.21 -12.97 26.60
CA ALA A 67 -10.55 -12.90 28.01
C ALA A 67 -12.07 -12.87 28.27
N ASP A 68 -12.81 -12.11 27.47
CA ASP A 68 -14.28 -12.04 27.56
C ASP A 68 -14.93 -13.40 27.25
N VAL A 69 -14.44 -14.12 26.25
CA VAL A 69 -14.91 -15.47 25.91
C VAL A 69 -14.65 -16.43 27.08
N GLU A 70 -13.46 -16.42 27.65
CA GLU A 70 -13.13 -17.27 28.81
C GLU A 70 -14.08 -17.03 29.99
N LYS A 71 -14.34 -15.76 30.29
CA LYS A 71 -15.27 -15.37 31.34
C LYS A 71 -16.69 -15.86 31.08
N LEU A 72 -17.22 -15.63 29.87
CA LEU A 72 -18.57 -16.06 29.50
C LEU A 72 -18.73 -17.59 29.57
N LEU A 73 -17.70 -18.34 29.19
CA LEU A 73 -17.70 -19.79 29.30
C LEU A 73 -17.61 -20.25 30.77
N GLY A 74 -16.79 -19.60 31.59
CA GLY A 74 -16.72 -19.86 33.04
C GLY A 74 -18.04 -19.61 33.77
N ASP A 75 -18.70 -18.48 33.47
CA ASP A 75 -19.99 -18.12 34.07
C ASP A 75 -21.09 -19.13 33.70
N ARG A 76 -21.08 -19.65 32.47
CA ARG A 76 -22.03 -20.66 32.01
C ARG A 76 -21.79 -22.04 32.63
N VAL A 77 -20.54 -22.40 32.93
CA VAL A 77 -20.22 -23.66 33.63
C VAL A 77 -20.66 -23.59 35.09
N SER A 78 -20.44 -22.45 35.78
CA SER A 78 -20.88 -22.27 37.17
C SER A 78 -22.41 -22.29 37.36
N ALA A 79 -23.17 -21.93 36.32
CA ALA A 79 -24.64 -21.92 36.37
C ALA A 79 -25.30 -23.30 36.21
N CYS A 80 -24.55 -24.32 35.76
CA CYS A 80 -25.06 -25.69 35.56
C CYS A 80 -24.72 -26.65 36.73
N ASP A 81 -23.87 -26.23 37.67
CA ASP A 81 -23.46 -27.02 38.85
C ASP A 81 -24.29 -26.70 40.13
N SER A 82 -25.37 -25.92 40.01
CA SER A 82 -26.35 -25.62 41.09
C SER A 82 -27.76 -26.02 40.67
#